data_AF-A0A2P2FM55-F1
#
_entry.id   AF-A0A2P2FM55-F1
#
_cell.length_a   1.000
_cell.length_b   1.000
_cell.length_c   1.000
_cell.angle_alpha   90.00
_cell.angle_beta   90.00
_cell.angle_gamma   90.00
#
_symmetry.space_group_name_H-M   'P 1'
#
loop_
_entity.id
_entity.type
_entity.pdbx_description
1 polymer ?
#
loop_
_entity_poly.entity_id
_entity_poly.type
_entity_poly.pdbx_seq_one_letter_code
_entity_poly.pdbx_strand_id
1 'polypeptide(L)'
;MLPPGVTAQEISYRSGRKQVIYTAPYPSEGPVLARDLLGRQAWMFMYAHFVFTWVEGAVQVQVSHGTLNGPKMPLWKGISIPAYWSGPALADFGRAWALDQMTGDRGTPAAIYL
;
A
#
# COMPACT_ATOMS: atom_id res chain seq x y z
N MET A 1 26.59 8.43 -3.42
CA MET A 1 25.87 7.65 -2.38
C MET A 1 24.51 7.30 -2.92
N LEU A 2 24.02 6.08 -2.69
CA LEU A 2 22.65 5.70 -3.04
C LEU A 2 21.66 6.27 -2.01
N PRO A 3 20.41 6.62 -2.41
CA PRO A 3 19.38 7.02 -1.46
C PRO A 3 19.08 5.92 -0.43
N PRO A 4 18.58 6.27 0.77
CA PRO A 4 18.24 5.29 1.80
C PRO A 4 17.30 4.18 1.26
N GLY A 5 17.63 2.93 1.56
CA GLY A 5 16.86 1.77 1.13
C GLY A 5 17.07 1.35 -0.34
N VAL A 6 17.77 2.15 -1.16
CA VAL A 6 18.13 1.75 -2.51
C VAL A 6 19.29 0.76 -2.48
N THR A 7 19.08 -0.42 -3.06
CA THR A 7 20.11 -1.44 -3.18
C THR A 7 20.60 -1.54 -4.62
N ALA A 8 21.88 -1.85 -4.81
CA ALA A 8 22.48 -2.12 -6.11
C ALA A 8 22.88 -3.60 -6.18
N GLN A 9 22.47 -4.29 -7.24
CA GLN A 9 22.83 -5.66 -7.51
C GLN A 9 23.53 -5.75 -8.86
N GLU A 10 24.75 -6.27 -8.90
CA GLU A 10 25.40 -6.64 -10.15
C GLU A 10 24.90 -8.01 -10.59
N ILE A 11 24.35 -8.08 -11.80
CA ILE A 11 24.00 -9.32 -12.47
C ILE A 11 25.00 -9.61 -13.59
N SER A 12 25.43 -10.86 -13.68
CA SER A 12 26.28 -11.35 -14.76
C SER A 12 25.45 -12.18 -15.73
N TYR A 13 25.42 -11.76 -17.00
CA TYR A 13 24.77 -12.51 -18.07
C TYR A 13 25.67 -13.64 -18.57
N ARG A 14 25.08 -14.68 -19.16
CA ARG A 14 25.84 -15.81 -19.76
C ARG A 14 26.87 -15.38 -20.81
N SER A 15 26.68 -14.21 -21.43
CA SER A 15 27.61 -13.62 -22.41
C SER A 15 28.84 -12.96 -21.78
N GLY A 16 28.99 -12.97 -20.46
CA GLY A 16 30.05 -12.25 -19.74
C GLY A 16 29.75 -10.75 -19.54
N ARG A 17 28.65 -10.24 -20.09
CA ARG A 17 28.18 -8.87 -19.82
C ARG A 17 27.76 -8.74 -18.36
N LYS A 18 28.19 -7.66 -17.71
CA LYS A 18 27.75 -7.28 -16.37
C LYS A 18 26.79 -6.10 -16.44
N GLN A 19 25.79 -6.06 -15.57
CA GLN A 19 24.87 -4.93 -15.44
C GLN A 19 24.52 -4.70 -13.98
N VAL A 20 24.49 -3.45 -13.56
CA VAL A 20 24.02 -3.05 -12.24
C VAL A 20 22.52 -2.73 -12.32
N ILE A 21 21.73 -3.36 -11.46
CA ILE A 21 20.32 -3.06 -11.26
C ILE A 21 20.19 -2.31 -9.93
N TYR A 22 19.42 -1.22 -9.94
CA TYR A 22 19.08 -0.47 -8.74
C TYR A 22 17.63 -0.73 -8.35
N THR A 23 17.40 -1.12 -7.11
CA THR A 23 16.07 -1.39 -6.57
C THR A 23 15.76 -0.40 -5.46
N ALA A 24 14.67 0.34 -5.58
CA ALA A 24 14.19 1.26 -4.55
C ALA A 24 13.03 0.63 -3.75
N PRO A 25 12.88 0.95 -2.46
CA PRO A 25 11.72 0.52 -1.69
C PRO A 25 10.46 1.19 -2.24
N TYR A 26 9.31 0.52 -2.10
CA TYR A 26 8.04 1.14 -2.43
C TYR A 26 7.79 2.39 -1.57
N PRO A 27 7.20 3.45 -2.14
CA PRO A 27 6.85 4.64 -1.38
C PRO A 27 5.83 4.27 -0.29
N SER A 28 5.96 4.90 0.86
CA SER A 28 5.08 4.68 2.00
C SER A 28 4.90 5.96 2.81
N GLU A 29 3.69 6.19 3.33
CA GLU A 29 3.35 7.30 4.21
C GLU A 29 2.51 6.79 5.39
N GLY A 30 2.66 7.41 6.56
CA GLY A 30 1.97 7.01 7.78
C GLY A 30 2.52 5.73 8.42
N PRO A 31 1.76 5.07 9.32
CA PRO A 31 0.36 5.35 9.65
C PRO A 31 0.17 6.70 10.36
N VAL A 32 -0.91 7.41 10.04
CA VAL A 32 -1.30 8.67 10.70
C VAL A 32 -2.76 8.61 11.13
N LEU A 33 -3.07 9.26 12.24
CA LEU A 33 -4.45 9.43 12.68
C LEU A 33 -5.04 10.67 12.02
N ALA A 34 -6.18 10.51 11.36
CA ALA A 34 -6.90 11.58 10.69
C ALA A 34 -8.40 11.54 11.05
N ARG A 35 -9.14 12.54 10.56
CA ARG A 35 -10.60 12.52 10.58
C ARG A 35 -11.13 12.26 9.18
N ASP A 36 -12.13 11.39 9.05
CA ASP A 36 -12.84 11.19 7.80
C ASP A 36 -13.77 12.37 7.48
N LEU A 37 -14.45 12.32 6.32
CA LEU A 37 -15.39 13.36 5.89
C LEU A 37 -16.59 13.56 6.84
N LEU A 38 -16.85 12.57 7.72
CA LEU A 38 -17.92 12.61 8.72
C LEU A 38 -17.37 12.97 10.11
N GLY A 39 -16.09 13.34 10.22
CA GLY A 39 -15.43 13.74 11.46
C GLY A 39 -14.99 12.58 12.37
N ARG A 40 -15.15 11.32 11.95
CA ARG A 40 -14.77 10.12 12.71
C ARG A 40 -13.27 9.92 12.65
N GLN A 41 -12.69 9.38 13.72
CA GLN A 41 -11.27 9.02 13.72
C GLN A 41 -11.02 7.88 12.73
N ALA A 42 -9.92 7.98 11.99
CA ALA A 42 -9.49 6.95 11.07
C ALA A 42 -7.96 6.87 11.04
N TRP A 43 -7.43 5.66 11.09
CA TRP A 43 -6.05 5.42 10.73
C TRP A 43 -5.92 5.43 9.21
N MET A 44 -4.89 6.12 8.73
CA MET A 44 -4.54 6.17 7.31
C MET A 44 -3.10 5.71 7.12
N PHE A 45 -2.86 4.86 6.13
CA PHE A 45 -1.54 4.36 5.76
C PHE A 45 -1.45 4.27 4.24
N MET A 46 -0.30 4.58 3.66
CA MET A 46 -0.04 4.38 2.25
C MET A 46 1.16 3.47 2.04
N TYR A 47 1.02 2.53 1.10
CA TYR A 47 2.12 1.70 0.62
C TYR A 47 1.96 1.43 -0.88
N ALA A 48 3.01 1.67 -1.66
CA ALA A 48 3.00 1.51 -3.12
C ALA A 48 1.81 2.24 -3.81
N HIS A 49 1.45 3.42 -3.30
CA HIS A 49 0.28 4.21 -3.72
C HIS A 49 -1.09 3.58 -3.45
N PHE A 50 -1.19 2.48 -2.71
CA PHE A 50 -2.43 2.04 -2.08
C PHE A 50 -2.62 2.76 -0.75
N VAL A 51 -3.67 3.56 -0.67
CA VAL A 51 -4.08 4.29 0.54
C VAL A 51 -5.15 3.50 1.26
N PHE A 52 -4.82 3.04 2.45
CA PHE A 52 -5.69 2.32 3.37
C PHE A 52 -6.29 3.29 4.37
N THR A 53 -7.61 3.25 4.53
CA THR A 53 -8.35 4.03 5.54
C THR A 53 -9.16 3.09 6.42
N TRP A 54 -8.89 3.10 7.72
CA TRP A 54 -9.56 2.28 8.72
C TRP A 54 -10.20 3.14 9.79
N VAL A 55 -11.50 3.34 9.63
CA VAL A 55 -12.32 4.14 10.55
C VAL A 55 -12.46 3.40 11.89
N GLU A 56 -12.43 4.16 12.99
CA GLU A 56 -12.65 3.65 14.34
C GLU A 56 -13.98 2.87 14.42
N GLY A 57 -13.94 1.70 15.04
CA GLY A 57 -15.10 0.79 15.18
C GLY A 57 -15.47 0.02 13.91
N ALA A 58 -14.83 0.28 12.76
CA ALA A 58 -15.05 -0.52 11.56
C ALA A 58 -14.25 -1.82 11.60
N VAL A 59 -14.82 -2.90 11.06
CA VAL A 59 -14.13 -4.20 10.86
C VAL A 59 -13.52 -4.32 9.45
N GLN A 60 -13.58 -3.24 8.68
CA GLN A 60 -13.19 -3.19 7.27
C GLN A 60 -12.35 -1.95 6.97
N VAL A 61 -11.45 -2.12 5.99
CA VAL A 61 -10.58 -1.09 5.43
C VAL A 61 -11.09 -0.68 4.05
N GLN A 62 -11.01 0.62 3.77
CA GLN A 62 -11.22 1.17 2.43
C GLN A 62 -9.86 1.36 1.76
N VAL A 63 -9.76 1.04 0.47
CA VAL A 63 -8.53 1.13 -0.31
C VAL A 63 -8.74 2.08 -1.49
N SER A 64 -7.83 3.03 -1.64
CA SER A 64 -7.78 3.98 -2.76
C SER A 64 -6.39 4.02 -3.39
N HIS A 65 -6.27 4.54 -4.60
CA HIS A 65 -5.00 4.90 -5.21
C HIS A 65 -4.64 6.36 -4.92
N GLY A 66 -3.41 6.66 -4.53
CA GLY A 66 -2.92 8.03 -4.39
C GLY A 66 -1.86 8.22 -3.29
N THR A 67 -1.94 9.34 -2.59
CA THR A 67 -1.11 9.69 -1.42
C THR A 67 -2.00 10.14 -0.27
N LEU A 68 -1.47 10.23 0.96
CA LEU A 68 -2.29 10.61 2.12
C LEU A 68 -2.81 12.04 2.04
N ASN A 69 -2.00 12.97 1.52
CA ASN A 69 -2.36 14.39 1.40
C ASN A 69 -2.79 14.80 -0.02
N GLY A 70 -2.74 13.89 -0.99
CA GLY A 70 -3.14 14.15 -2.38
C GLY A 70 -4.53 13.63 -2.74
N PRO A 71 -4.94 13.83 -4.01
CA PRO A 71 -6.14 13.21 -4.57
C PRO A 71 -6.10 11.69 -4.42
N LYS A 72 -7.28 11.08 -4.19
CA LYS A 72 -7.45 9.64 -4.00
C LYS A 72 -8.53 9.12 -4.93
N MET A 73 -8.20 8.10 -5.70
CA MET A 73 -9.16 7.38 -6.54
C MET A 73 -9.59 6.12 -5.79
N PRO A 74 -10.87 5.97 -5.39
CA PRO A 74 -11.34 4.76 -4.71
C PRO A 74 -11.10 3.52 -5.57
N LEU A 75 -10.59 2.43 -4.97
CA LEU A 75 -10.35 1.17 -5.67
C LEU A 75 -11.21 0.03 -5.09
N TRP A 76 -11.08 -0.22 -3.79
CA TRP A 76 -11.86 -1.25 -3.09
C TRP A 76 -12.51 -0.71 -1.84
N LYS A 77 -13.69 -1.26 -1.53
CA LYS A 77 -14.42 -1.00 -0.29
C LYS A 77 -14.61 -2.32 0.44
N GLY A 78 -14.56 -2.27 1.76
CA GLY A 78 -14.99 -3.39 2.60
C GLY A 78 -13.98 -4.52 2.75
N ILE A 79 -12.68 -4.26 2.61
CA ILE A 79 -11.67 -5.31 2.83
C ILE A 79 -11.58 -5.62 4.33
N SER A 80 -11.93 -6.83 4.72
CA SER A 80 -11.91 -7.25 6.13
C SER A 80 -10.49 -7.19 6.71
N ILE A 81 -10.37 -6.65 7.92
CA ILE A 81 -9.12 -6.60 8.68
C ILE A 81 -9.33 -7.30 10.03
N PRO A 82 -8.73 -8.50 10.24
CA PRO A 82 -8.90 -9.26 11.48
C PRO A 82 -7.89 -8.79 12.55
N ALA A 83 -7.92 -7.50 12.91
CA ALA A 83 -7.00 -6.91 13.89
C ALA A 83 -7.66 -5.87 14.79
N TYR A 84 -7.01 -5.54 15.90
CA TYR A 84 -7.42 -4.42 16.76
C TYR A 84 -7.06 -3.08 16.12
N TRP A 85 -7.98 -2.12 16.23
CA TRP A 85 -7.85 -0.80 15.63
C TRP A 85 -6.60 -0.07 16.13
N SER A 86 -5.58 0.00 15.28
CA SER A 86 -4.30 0.65 15.57
C SER A 86 -3.54 0.97 14.28
N GLY A 87 -2.72 2.02 14.31
CA GLY A 87 -1.86 2.39 13.19
C GLY A 87 -0.90 1.27 12.76
N PRO A 88 -0.15 0.64 13.68
CA PRO A 88 0.74 -0.47 13.33
C PRO A 88 0.03 -1.65 12.66
N ALA A 89 -1.14 -2.06 13.19
CA ALA A 89 -1.91 -3.15 12.58
C ALA A 89 -2.38 -2.81 11.15
N LEU A 90 -2.78 -1.55 10.91
CA LEU A 90 -3.12 -1.09 9.56
C LEU A 90 -1.90 -1.13 8.62
N ALA A 91 -0.73 -0.74 9.12
CA ALA A 91 0.49 -0.70 8.32
C ALA A 91 0.96 -2.10 7.91
N ASP A 92 0.92 -3.05 8.84
CA ASP A 92 1.28 -4.45 8.57
C ASP A 92 0.28 -5.09 7.60
N PHE A 93 -1.02 -4.89 7.84
CA PHE A 93 -2.08 -5.35 6.95
C PHE A 93 -1.94 -4.76 5.54
N GLY A 94 -1.82 -3.44 5.43
CA GLY A 94 -1.78 -2.75 4.14
C GLY A 94 -0.56 -3.12 3.30
N ARG A 95 0.59 -3.33 3.96
CA ARG A 95 1.81 -3.78 3.27
C ARG A 95 1.66 -5.20 2.72
N ALA A 96 1.16 -6.14 3.53
CA ALA A 96 0.92 -7.51 3.11
C ALA A 96 -0.10 -7.57 1.96
N TRP A 97 -1.22 -6.87 2.11
CA TRP A 97 -2.26 -6.80 1.10
C TRP A 97 -1.74 -6.21 -0.22
N ALA A 98 -1.01 -5.09 -0.19
CA ALA A 98 -0.51 -4.46 -1.41
C ALA A 98 0.51 -5.34 -2.14
N LEU A 99 1.40 -6.01 -1.40
CA LEU A 99 2.37 -6.94 -1.99
C LEU A 99 1.65 -8.10 -2.67
N ASP A 100 0.65 -8.70 -2.02
CA ASP A 100 -0.17 -9.78 -2.58
C ASP A 100 -0.82 -9.36 -3.91
N GLN A 101 -1.44 -8.17 -3.96
CA GLN A 101 -2.05 -7.64 -5.18
C GLN A 101 -1.05 -7.40 -6.32
N MET A 102 0.19 -6.99 -6.00
CA MET A 102 1.23 -6.75 -6.99
C MET A 102 1.91 -8.04 -7.47
N THR A 103 2.02 -9.07 -6.61
CA THR A 103 2.61 -10.37 -6.97
C THR A 103 1.62 -11.31 -7.65
N GLY A 104 0.32 -11.03 -7.55
CA GLY A 104 -0.68 -11.50 -8.51
C GLY A 104 -1.29 -12.86 -8.20
N ASP A 105 -1.86 -13.05 -7.01
CA ASP A 105 -3.09 -13.86 -6.93
C ASP A 105 -4.23 -12.98 -7.44
N ARG A 106 -4.38 -12.94 -8.78
CA ARG A 106 -5.32 -12.06 -9.49
C ARG A 106 -6.77 -12.49 -9.21
N GLY A 107 -7.24 -12.23 -7.99
CA GLY A 107 -8.65 -12.16 -7.67
C GLY A 107 -9.31 -11.21 -8.64
N THR A 108 -10.36 -11.70 -9.30
CA THR A 108 -11.11 -11.06 -10.39
C THR A 108 -11.19 -9.54 -10.25
N PRO A 109 -10.77 -8.74 -11.26
CA PRO A 109 -10.99 -7.30 -11.23
C PRO A 109 -12.48 -7.03 -11.03
N ALA A 110 -12.80 -6.05 -10.18
CA ALA A 110 -14.17 -5.56 -10.04
C ALA A 110 -14.66 -5.12 -11.43
N ALA A 111 -15.58 -5.89 -12.00
CA ALA A 111 -16.28 -5.49 -13.22
C ALA A 111 -17.01 -4.19 -12.91
N ILE A 112 -16.53 -3.09 -13.48
CA ILE A 112 -17.27 -1.83 -13.54
C ILE A 112 -18.34 -2.06 -14.61
N TYR A 113 -19.57 -2.33 -14.17
CA TYR A 113 -20.72 -2.18 -15.05
C TYR A 113 -21.01 -0.68 -15.16
N LEU A 114 -20.82 -0.13 -16.37
CA LEU A 114 -21.31 1.18 -16.78
C LEU A 114 -22.79 1.07 -17.17
#